data_AF-A0A380G0G2-F1
#
_entry.id   AF-A0A380G0G2-F1
#
_cell.length_a   1.000
_cell.length_b   1.000
_cell.length_c   1.000
_cell.angle_alpha   90.00
_cell.angle_beta   90.00
_cell.angle_gamma   90.00
#
_symmetry.space_group_name_H-M   'P 1'
#
loop_
_entity.id
_entity.type
_entity.pdbx_description
1 polymer ?
#
loop_
_entity_poly.entity_id
_entity_poly.type
_entity_poly.pdbx_seq_one_letter_code
_entity_poly.pdbx_strand_id
1 'polypeptide(L)'
;MKNLLYLVNSFFASLIATAIILTISFLIMLFSSGETGYRTTYFGSLYFNSKEKDSGTLGMELGVANFWPIILTVIILSIIFYFSTRFFLKKLKQNDLLS
;
A
#
# COMPACT_ATOMS: atom_id res chain seq x y z
N MET A 1 22.40 12.16 12.22
CA MET A 1 21.29 12.72 11.40
C MET A 1 21.04 11.98 10.10
N LYS A 2 22.06 11.65 9.28
CA LYS A 2 21.85 10.94 7.99
C LYS A 2 21.06 9.62 8.09
N ASN A 3 21.33 8.80 9.12
CA ASN A 3 20.59 7.56 9.35
C ASN A 3 19.11 7.79 9.68
N LEU A 4 18.79 8.87 10.40
CA LEU A 4 17.42 9.26 10.72
C LEU A 4 16.68 9.72 9.46
N LEU A 5 17.34 10.49 8.59
CA LEU A 5 16.78 10.90 7.31
C LEU A 5 16.45 9.71 6.41
N TYR A 6 17.33 8.70 6.35
CA TYR A 6 17.04 7.48 5.58
C TYR A 6 15.84 6.72 6.14
N LEU A 7 15.75 6.59 7.47
CA LEU A 7 14.62 5.92 8.11
C LEU A 7 13.29 6.64 7.82
N VAL A 8 13.27 7.97 7.98
CA VAL A 8 12.07 8.79 7.69
C VAL A 8 11.69 8.70 6.23
N ASN A 9 12.64 8.83 5.30
CA ASN A 9 12.35 8.71 3.87
C ASN A 9 11.85 7.31 3.49
N SER A 10 12.42 6.25 4.06
CA SER A 10 11.95 4.88 3.84
C SER A 10 10.54 4.65 4.37
N PHE A 11 10.16 5.29 5.48
CA PHE A 11 8.80 5.27 6.01
C PHE A 11 7.81 6.03 5.11
N PHE A 12 8.17 7.20 4.58
CA PHE A 12 7.30 7.88 3.61
C PHE A 12 7.18 7.10 2.29
N ALA A 13 8.28 6.52 1.80
CA ALA A 13 8.26 5.68 0.62
C ALA A 13 7.36 4.45 0.79
N SER A 14 7.36 3.82 1.98
CA SER A 14 6.48 2.69 2.28
C SER A 14 5.02 3.10 2.33
N LEU A 15 4.67 4.24 2.93
CA LEU A 15 3.31 4.77 2.94
C LEU A 15 2.78 4.98 1.52
N ILE A 16 3.57 5.62 0.65
CA ILE A 16 3.19 5.85 -0.75
C ILE A 16 3.02 4.53 -1.50
N ALA A 17 3.99 3.61 -1.35
CA ALA A 17 3.92 2.29 -1.99
C ALA A 17 2.70 1.48 -1.51
N THR A 18 2.39 1.48 -0.21
CA THR A 18 1.19 0.84 0.33
C THR A 18 -0.08 1.47 -0.24
N ALA A 19 -0.17 2.80 -0.33
CA ALA A 19 -1.34 3.47 -0.93
C ALA A 19 -1.54 3.08 -2.40
N ILE A 20 -0.45 2.96 -3.18
CA ILE A 20 -0.51 2.48 -4.57
C ILE A 20 -1.00 1.04 -4.62
N ILE A 21 -0.46 0.15 -3.79
CA ILE A 21 -0.87 -1.27 -3.73
C ILE A 21 -2.35 -1.39 -3.37
N LEU A 22 -2.83 -0.64 -2.37
CA LEU A 22 -4.23 -0.61 -1.96
C LEU A 22 -5.13 -0.15 -3.10
N THR A 23 -4.73 0.92 -3.80
CA THR A 23 -5.48 1.47 -4.93
C THR A 23 -5.57 0.44 -6.07
N ILE A 24 -4.45 -0.18 -6.44
CA ILE A 24 -4.43 -1.23 -7.47
C ILE A 24 -5.31 -2.41 -7.06
N SER A 25 -5.20 -2.87 -5.80
CA SER A 25 -5.99 -3.98 -5.27
C SER A 25 -7.50 -3.67 -5.30
N PHE A 26 -7.85 -2.41 -5.04
CA PHE A 26 -9.22 -1.91 -5.14
C PHE A 26 -9.72 -1.87 -6.59
N LEU A 27 -8.94 -1.32 -7.52
CA LEU A 27 -9.30 -1.28 -8.93
C LEU A 27 -9.46 -2.69 -9.52
N ILE A 28 -8.56 -3.61 -9.20
CA ILE A 28 -8.68 -5.02 -9.62
C ILE A 28 -9.99 -5.63 -9.11
N MET A 29 -10.37 -5.36 -7.86
CA MET A 29 -11.63 -5.85 -7.30
C MET A 29 -12.84 -5.26 -8.04
N LEU A 30 -12.83 -3.97 -8.39
CA LEU A 30 -13.92 -3.33 -9.14
C LEU A 30 -14.12 -3.94 -10.53
N PHE A 31 -13.03 -4.22 -11.25
CA PHE A 31 -13.09 -4.75 -12.62
C PHE A 31 -13.12 -6.28 -12.68
N SER A 32 -12.91 -6.97 -11.57
CA SER A 32 -13.15 -8.40 -11.46
C SER A 32 -14.66 -8.64 -11.52
N SER A 33 -15.10 -9.50 -12.44
CA SER A 33 -16.48 -9.89 -12.75
C SER A 33 -17.17 -10.63 -11.58
N GLY A 34 -17.29 -9.95 -10.45
CA GLY A 34 -17.93 -10.43 -9.24
C GLY A 34 -19.33 -9.84 -9.09
N GLU A 35 -20.17 -10.59 -8.39
CA GLU A 35 -21.54 -10.24 -8.06
C GLU A 35 -21.63 -8.89 -7.32
N THR A 36 -22.78 -8.24 -7.45
CA THR A 36 -23.12 -7.02 -6.68
C THR A 36 -23.19 -7.34 -5.19
N GLY A 37 -22.73 -6.42 -4.33
CA GLY A 37 -22.80 -6.59 -2.88
C GLY A 37 -21.50 -6.29 -2.15
N TYR A 38 -21.31 -6.92 -0.99
CA TYR A 38 -20.15 -6.71 -0.11
C TYR A 38 -18.94 -7.50 -0.60
N ARG A 39 -17.89 -6.80 -1.03
CA ARG A 39 -16.64 -7.37 -1.53
C ARG A 39 -15.48 -6.84 -0.69
N THR A 40 -14.48 -7.66 -0.48
CA THR A 40 -13.26 -7.26 0.23
C THR A 40 -12.03 -7.50 -0.62
N THR A 41 -11.02 -6.66 -0.46
CA THR A 41 -9.72 -6.81 -1.13
C THR A 41 -8.58 -6.57 -0.15
N TYR A 42 -7.36 -6.87 -0.60
CA TYR A 42 -6.13 -6.69 0.15
C TYR A 42 -6.18 -7.32 1.55
N PHE A 43 -6.20 -8.66 1.61
CA PHE A 43 -6.26 -9.43 2.85
C PHE A 43 -7.46 -9.08 3.76
N GLY A 44 -8.58 -8.67 3.16
CA GLY A 44 -9.79 -8.28 3.89
C GLY A 44 -9.69 -6.91 4.57
N SER A 45 -8.67 -6.12 4.25
CA SER A 45 -8.50 -4.79 4.86
C SER A 45 -9.44 -3.75 4.30
N LEU A 46 -9.66 -3.76 2.98
CA LEU A 46 -10.56 -2.85 2.29
C LEU A 46 -11.86 -3.58 1.98
N TYR A 47 -12.97 -2.87 2.12
CA TYR A 47 -14.26 -3.34 1.67
C TYR A 47 -14.90 -2.35 0.70
N PHE A 48 -15.73 -2.89 -0.17
CA PHE A 48 -16.60 -2.19 -1.07
C PHE A 48 -17.99 -2.82 -1.01
N ASN A 49 -19.01 -2.01 -0.81
CA ASN A 49 -20.38 -2.47 -0.69
C ASN A 49 -21.25 -1.69 -1.67
N SER A 50 -21.84 -2.39 -2.64
CA SER A 50 -22.87 -1.84 -3.51
C SER A 50 -24.24 -2.37 -3.11
N LYS A 51 -25.15 -1.47 -2.72
CA LYS A 51 -26.55 -1.80 -2.44
C LYS A 51 -27.46 -0.97 -3.32
N GLU A 52 -28.45 -1.60 -3.95
CA GLU A 52 -29.56 -0.86 -4.53
C GLU A 52 -30.34 -0.15 -3.41
N LYS A 53 -30.54 1.15 -3.56
CA LYS A 53 -31.49 1.90 -2.74
C LYS A 53 -32.87 1.84 -3.39
N ASP A 54 -33.91 1.91 -2.55
CA ASP A 54 -35.33 1.93 -2.91
C ASP A 54 -35.71 3.00 -3.96
N SER A 55 -34.84 3.97 -4.23
CA SER A 55 -34.99 5.03 -5.24
C SER A 55 -34.46 4.67 -6.63
N GLY A 56 -34.12 3.41 -6.91
CA GLY A 56 -33.48 3.00 -8.18
C GLY A 56 -32.06 3.55 -8.34
N THR A 57 -31.44 4.00 -7.24
CA THR A 57 -30.09 4.55 -7.21
C THR A 57 -29.14 3.54 -6.57
N LEU A 58 -27.94 3.38 -7.12
CA LEU A 58 -26.91 2.54 -6.51
C LEU A 58 -26.17 3.31 -5.41
N GLY A 59 -26.29 2.84 -4.17
CA GLY A 59 -25.45 3.27 -3.06
C GLY A 59 -24.11 2.52 -3.10
N MET A 60 -23.01 3.26 -2.98
CA MET A 60 -21.66 2.71 -2.92
C MET A 60 -20.97 3.15 -1.64
N GLU A 61 -20.46 2.19 -0.89
CA GLU A 61 -19.66 2.43 0.31
C GLU A 61 -18.28 1.78 0.15
N LEU A 62 -17.23 2.56 0.41
CA LEU A 62 -15.86 2.08 0.48
C LEU A 62 -15.31 2.40 1.87
N GLY A 63 -14.59 1.46 2.48
CA GLY A 63 -13.93 1.71 3.73
C GLY A 63 -12.87 0.68 4.08
N VAL A 64 -12.36 0.79 5.31
CA VAL A 64 -11.36 -0.10 5.89
C VAL A 64 -12.08 -1.00 6.91
N ALA A 65 -12.15 -2.29 6.63
CA ALA A 65 -12.69 -3.30 7.54
C ALA A 65 -11.63 -3.80 8.54
N ASN A 66 -10.37 -3.89 8.11
CA ASN A 66 -9.26 -4.32 8.96
C ASN A 66 -7.98 -3.55 8.63
N PHE A 67 -7.50 -2.73 9.55
CA PHE A 67 -6.28 -1.93 9.34
C PHE A 67 -4.99 -2.74 9.49
N TRP A 68 -5.02 -3.94 10.09
CA TRP A 68 -3.81 -4.71 10.40
C TRP A 68 -2.96 -5.08 9.17
N PRO A 69 -3.51 -5.59 8.05
CA PRO A 69 -2.73 -5.89 6.86
C PRO A 69 -2.04 -4.66 6.26
N ILE A 70 -2.67 -3.48 6.39
CA ILE A 70 -2.11 -2.20 5.93
C ILE A 70 -0.89 -1.84 6.77
N ILE A 71 -1.03 -1.87 8.11
CA ILE A 71 0.08 -1.58 9.03
C ILE A 71 1.26 -2.54 8.80
N LEU A 72 0.98 -3.84 8.70
CA LEU A 72 2.02 -4.85 8.45
C LEU A 72 2.77 -4.59 7.16
N THR A 73 2.07 -4.20 6.10
CA THR A 73 2.69 -3.84 4.82
C THR A 73 3.58 -2.62 4.96
N VAL A 74 3.11 -1.56 5.62
CA VAL A 74 3.92 -0.35 5.84
C VAL A 74 5.19 -0.70 6.62
N ILE A 75 5.10 -1.53 7.66
CA ILE A 75 6.27 -1.98 8.45
C ILE A 75 7.24 -2.76 7.55
N ILE A 76 6.77 -3.76 6.82
CA ILE A 76 7.59 -4.60 5.95
C ILE A 76 8.28 -3.76 4.86
N LEU A 77 7.54 -2.91 4.16
CA LEU A 77 8.08 -2.06 3.11
C LEU A 77 9.05 -1.01 3.68
N SER A 78 8.79 -0.47 4.87
CA SER A 78 9.72 0.47 5.52
C SER A 78 11.06 -0.20 5.80
N ILE A 79 11.03 -1.43 6.32
CA ILE A 79 12.23 -2.23 6.58
C ILE A 79 12.98 -2.50 5.27
N ILE A 80 12.27 -2.97 4.23
CA ILE A 80 12.87 -3.25 2.92
C ILE A 80 13.52 -1.99 2.35
N PHE A 81 12.80 -0.87 2.28
CA PHE A 81 13.35 0.37 1.72
C PHE A 81 14.54 0.90 2.52
N TYR A 82 14.52 0.76 3.84
CA TYR A 82 15.65 1.17 4.68
C TYR A 82 16.91 0.35 4.35
N PHE A 83 16.80 -0.98 4.30
CA PHE A 83 17.92 -1.85 3.98
C PHE A 83 18.38 -1.69 2.53
N SER A 84 17.46 -1.57 1.57
CA SER A 84 17.79 -1.29 0.17
C SER A 84 18.57 0.03 0.04
N THR A 85 18.08 1.11 0.64
CA THR A 85 18.75 2.42 0.59
C THR A 85 20.17 2.33 1.16
N ARG A 86 20.35 1.65 2.29
CA ARG A 86 21.69 1.40 2.88
C ARG A 86 22.61 0.63 1.95
N PHE A 87 22.09 -0.42 1.33
CA PHE A 87 22.86 -1.29 0.43
C PHE A 87 23.30 -0.52 -0.82
N PHE A 88 22.38 0.21 -1.46
CA PHE A 88 22.68 1.02 -2.65
C PHE A 88 23.69 2.13 -2.35
N LEU A 89 23.54 2.85 -1.24
CA LEU A 89 24.50 3.91 -0.87
C LEU A 89 25.89 3.34 -0.59
N LYS A 90 25.99 2.16 0.04
CA LYS A 90 27.28 1.50 0.25
C LYS A 90 27.94 1.13 -1.08
N LYS A 91 27.17 0.60 -2.03
CA LYS A 91 27.65 0.22 -3.36
C LYS A 91 28.11 1.42 -4.19
N LEU A 92 27.36 2.52 -4.17
CA LEU A 92 27.72 3.77 -4.86
C LEU A 92 29.04 4.32 -4.32
N LYS A 93 29.18 4.41 -2.99
CA LYS A 93 30.42 4.88 -2.36
C LYS A 93 31.63 4.01 -2.69
N GLN A 94 31.44 2.70 -2.86
CA GLN A 94 32.53 1.79 -3.23
C GLN A 94 32.98 2.03 -4.68
N ASN A 95 32.04 2.29 -5.60
CA ASN A 95 32.37 2.57 -7.00
C ASN A 95 33.13 3.90 -7.16
N ASP A 96 32.74 4.95 -6.42
CA ASP A 96 33.42 6.26 -6.47
C ASP A 96 34.87 6.22 -5.94
N LEU A 97 35.22 5.23 -5.11
CA LEU A 97 36.59 5.06 -4.59
C LEU A 97 37.50 4.25 -5.54
N LEU A 98 36.91 3.61 -6.55
CA LEU A 98 37.61 2.77 -7.53
C LEU A 98 37.76 3.45 -8.90
N SER A 99 37.19 4.65 -9.09
CA SER A 99 37.35 5.53 -10.25
C SER A 99 38.39 6.61 -9.99
#